data_AF-A0A956L711-F1
#
_entry.id   AF-A0A956L711-F1
#
_cell.length_a   1.000
_cell.length_b   1.000
_cell.length_c   1.000
_cell.angle_alpha   90.00
_cell.angle_beta   90.00
_cell.angle_gamma   90.00
#
_symmetry.space_group_name_H-M   'P 1'
#
loop_
_entity.id
_entity.type
_entity.pdbx_description
1 polymer ?
#
loop_
_entity_poly.entity_id
_entity_poly.type
_entity_poly.pdbx_seq_one_letter_code
_entity_poly.pdbx_strand_id
1 'polypeptide(L)'
;MTSNAFATLADRFGSVLDDFLGSAPLRRLASADVTVEEYRSYIKQVYYYVRENPQIQAVGTAYFRGQQRSTVRSVLAHAVSEVGHEQMALDDYVALGGDASVVPYRNPHPATTALTSFAYYQIHNLNPVGYLGYLFFLEFSPTQVGTKLCEQLLACNVPEHAL
;
A
#
# COMPACT_ATOMS: atom_id res chain seq x y z
N MET A 1 -4.44 -32.91 9.93
CA MET A 1 -3.32 -32.02 9.55
C MET A 1 -3.85 -30.61 9.63
N THR A 2 -3.41 -29.82 10.60
CA THR A 2 -3.72 -28.39 10.63
C THR A 2 -3.04 -27.77 9.40
N SER A 3 -3.83 -27.39 8.39
CA SER A 3 -3.37 -26.47 7.36
C SER A 3 -2.78 -25.26 8.09
N ASN A 4 -1.53 -24.93 7.79
CA ASN A 4 -0.96 -23.68 8.25
C ASN A 4 -1.71 -22.57 7.49
N ALA A 5 -2.64 -21.90 8.17
CA ALA A 5 -3.48 -20.87 7.57
C ALA A 5 -2.66 -19.78 6.86
N PHE A 6 -1.46 -19.48 7.38
CA PHE A 6 -0.52 -18.57 6.72
C PHE A 6 0.01 -19.16 5.41
N ALA A 7 0.41 -20.43 5.37
CA ALA A 7 0.88 -21.07 4.13
C ALA A 7 -0.22 -21.10 3.07
N THR A 8 -1.47 -21.38 3.46
CA THR A 8 -2.62 -21.32 2.53
C THR A 8 -2.90 -19.89 2.05
N LEU A 9 -2.74 -18.88 2.91
CA LEU A 9 -2.86 -17.47 2.50
C LEU A 9 -1.74 -17.07 1.52
N ALA A 10 -0.49 -17.40 1.84
CA ALA A 10 0.66 -17.09 1.01
C ALA A 10 0.58 -17.75 -0.38
N ASP A 11 0.15 -19.02 -0.43
CA ASP A 11 -0.08 -19.75 -1.69
C ASP A 11 -1.15 -19.06 -2.55
N ARG A 12 -2.30 -18.71 -1.96
CA ARG A 12 -3.37 -17.97 -2.66
C ARG A 12 -2.95 -16.56 -3.07
N PHE A 13 -2.04 -15.95 -2.32
CA PHE A 13 -1.54 -14.62 -2.60
C PHE A 13 -0.54 -14.61 -3.77
N GLY A 14 0.12 -15.75 -4.03
CA GLY A 14 1.07 -15.88 -5.14
C GLY A 14 0.52 -15.38 -6.47
N SER A 15 -0.69 -15.80 -6.84
CA SER A 15 -1.32 -15.34 -8.09
C SER A 15 -1.62 -13.84 -8.11
N VAL A 16 -1.95 -13.25 -6.96
CA VAL A 16 -2.21 -11.80 -6.85
C VAL A 16 -0.91 -11.02 -7.06
N LEU A 17 0.19 -11.49 -6.47
CA LEU A 17 1.50 -10.88 -6.65
C LEU A 17 1.99 -11.03 -8.10
N ASP A 18 1.78 -12.20 -8.71
CA ASP A 18 2.11 -12.45 -10.12
C ASP A 18 1.33 -11.52 -11.06
N ASP A 19 0.03 -11.34 -10.82
CA ASP A 19 -0.82 -10.40 -11.59
C ASP A 19 -0.34 -8.95 -11.43
N PHE A 20 0.05 -8.55 -10.22
CA PHE A 20 0.61 -7.22 -9.94
C PHE A 20 1.91 -6.98 -10.69
N LEU A 21 2.87 -7.91 -10.59
CA LEU A 21 4.16 -7.85 -11.28
C LEU A 21 3.99 -7.94 -12.81
N GLY A 22 2.94 -8.63 -13.26
CA GLY A 22 2.56 -8.73 -14.65
C GLY A 22 1.84 -7.50 -15.19
N SER A 23 1.47 -6.52 -14.37
CA SER A 23 0.70 -5.35 -14.82
C SER A 23 1.50 -4.42 -15.74
N ALA A 24 0.81 -3.60 -16.54
CA ALA A 24 1.46 -2.75 -17.54
C ALA A 24 2.53 -1.78 -16.96
N PRO A 25 2.31 -1.09 -15.83
CA PRO A 25 3.34 -0.25 -15.23
C PRO A 25 4.57 -1.04 -14.78
N LEU A 26 4.37 -2.23 -14.20
CA LEU A 26 5.48 -3.06 -13.70
C LEU A 26 6.29 -3.68 -14.86
N ARG A 27 5.65 -4.01 -15.98
CA ARG A 27 6.36 -4.43 -17.20
C ARG A 27 7.21 -3.30 -17.80
N ARG A 28 6.69 -2.06 -17.80
CA ARG A 28 7.46 -0.88 -18.23
C ARG A 28 8.65 -0.61 -17.31
N LEU A 29 8.44 -0.73 -16.00
CA LEU A 29 9.53 -0.62 -15.01
C LEU A 29 10.61 -1.69 -15.26
N ALA A 30 10.19 -2.94 -15.52
CA ALA A 30 11.12 -4.03 -15.82
C ALA A 30 11.90 -3.84 -17.13
N SER A 31 11.40 -3.02 -18.06
CA SER A 31 12.09 -2.66 -19.32
C SER A 31 12.79 -1.30 -19.27
N ALA A 32 12.96 -0.69 -18.09
CA ALA A 32 13.51 0.64 -17.91
C ALA A 32 12.79 1.75 -18.71
N ASP A 33 11.48 1.58 -18.91
CA ASP A 33 10.59 2.50 -19.65
C ASP A 33 9.65 3.26 -18.68
N VAL A 34 10.17 3.68 -17.54
CA VAL A 34 9.48 4.55 -16.59
C VAL A 34 10.31 5.81 -16.40
N THR A 35 9.65 6.95 -16.39
CA THR A 35 10.30 8.24 -16.15
C THR A 35 10.25 8.64 -14.67
N VAL A 36 11.19 9.49 -14.25
CA VAL A 36 11.18 10.12 -12.92
C VAL A 36 9.88 10.91 -12.68
N GLU A 37 9.31 11.53 -13.71
CA GLU A 37 8.03 12.26 -13.62
C GLU A 37 6.85 11.31 -13.34
N GLU A 38 6.80 10.16 -14.02
CA GLU A 38 5.77 9.14 -13.76
C GLU A 38 5.89 8.56 -12.35
N TYR A 39 7.12 8.26 -11.90
CA TYR A 39 7.34 7.80 -10.53
C TYR A 39 6.94 8.86 -9.49
N ARG A 40 7.28 10.14 -9.73
CA ARG A 40 6.83 11.26 -8.89
C ARG A 40 5.31 11.35 -8.82
N SER A 41 4.62 11.16 -9.95
CA SER A 41 3.16 11.14 -10.01
C SER A 41 2.58 9.97 -9.21
N TYR A 42 3.22 8.80 -9.26
CA TYR A 42 2.88 7.63 -8.45
C TYR A 42 3.08 7.89 -6.95
N ILE A 43 4.22 8.42 -6.52
CA ILE A 43 4.53 8.70 -5.10
C ILE A 43 3.54 9.71 -4.51
N LYS A 44 3.10 10.70 -5.30
CA LYS A 44 1.99 11.58 -4.89
C LYS A 44 0.69 10.81 -4.61
N GLN A 45 0.41 9.74 -5.35
CA GLN A 45 -0.74 8.87 -5.06
C GLN A 45 -0.51 7.98 -3.84
N VAL A 46 0.73 7.56 -3.57
CA VAL A 46 1.10 6.84 -2.34
C VAL A 46 0.75 7.64 -1.11
N TYR A 47 1.10 8.93 -1.08
CA TYR A 47 0.71 9.85 0.01
C TYR A 47 -0.78 9.76 0.36
N TYR A 48 -1.66 9.78 -0.64
CA TYR A 48 -3.10 9.83 -0.37
C TYR A 48 -3.67 8.58 0.28
N TYR A 49 -3.21 7.37 -0.10
CA TYR A 49 -3.74 6.16 0.53
C TYR A 49 -3.01 5.85 1.85
N VAL A 50 -1.70 6.16 1.96
CA VAL A 50 -0.95 5.96 3.20
C VAL A 50 -1.50 6.85 4.32
N ARG A 51 -1.88 8.09 4.01
CA ARG A 51 -2.51 9.02 4.96
C ARG A 51 -3.77 8.46 5.63
N GLU A 52 -4.51 7.61 4.91
CA GLU A 52 -5.81 7.06 5.33
C GLU A 52 -5.67 5.69 6.01
N ASN A 53 -4.55 4.99 5.82
CA ASN A 53 -4.31 3.66 6.36
C ASN A 53 -4.51 3.57 7.89
N PRO A 54 -3.94 4.46 8.73
CA PRO A 54 -4.12 4.33 10.18
C PRO A 54 -5.58 4.48 10.62
N GLN A 55 -6.36 5.35 9.96
CA GLN A 55 -7.78 5.56 10.25
C GLN A 55 -8.62 4.37 9.79
N ILE A 56 -8.33 3.80 8.61
CA ILE A 56 -9.00 2.59 8.11
C ILE A 56 -8.78 1.42 9.08
N GLN A 57 -7.54 1.21 9.54
CA GLN A 57 -7.22 0.17 10.52
C GLN A 57 -7.99 0.37 11.83
N ALA A 58 -8.01 1.60 12.36
CA ALA A 58 -8.74 1.92 13.58
C ALA A 58 -10.25 1.66 13.43
N VAL A 59 -10.87 2.17 12.37
CA VAL A 59 -12.30 1.96 12.07
C VAL A 59 -12.63 0.48 11.90
N GLY A 60 -11.74 -0.30 11.27
CA GLY A 60 -11.88 -1.75 11.12
C GLY A 60 -12.18 -2.48 12.43
N THR A 61 -11.52 -2.06 13.52
CA THR A 61 -11.70 -2.69 14.83
C THR A 61 -13.12 -2.56 15.40
N ALA A 62 -13.87 -1.53 15.02
CA ALA A 62 -15.26 -1.33 15.44
C ALA A 62 -16.20 -2.41 14.88
N TYR A 63 -15.80 -3.09 13.80
CA TYR A 63 -16.60 -4.11 13.11
C TYR A 63 -16.22 -5.54 13.52
N PHE A 64 -15.15 -5.74 14.29
CA PHE A 64 -14.74 -7.08 14.73
C PHE A 64 -15.73 -7.70 15.74
N ARG A 65 -16.02 -9.00 15.57
CA ARG A 65 -16.98 -9.78 16.37
C ARG A 65 -16.36 -11.11 16.83
N GLY A 66 -16.88 -11.66 17.93
CA GLY A 66 -16.43 -12.94 18.47
C GLY A 66 -14.91 -12.99 18.73
N GLN A 67 -14.25 -14.06 18.27
CA GLN A 67 -12.80 -14.27 18.46
C GLN A 67 -11.94 -13.16 17.84
N GLN A 68 -12.43 -12.45 16.83
CA GLN A 68 -11.71 -11.33 16.19
C GLN A 68 -11.41 -10.22 17.20
N ARG A 69 -12.20 -10.07 18.27
CA ARG A 69 -11.94 -9.06 19.31
C ARG A 69 -10.59 -9.25 20.01
N SER A 70 -10.04 -10.46 20.01
CA SER A 70 -8.71 -10.72 20.57
C SER A 70 -7.58 -9.99 19.83
N THR A 71 -7.78 -9.59 18.56
CA THR A 71 -6.78 -8.88 17.75
C THR A 71 -6.89 -7.35 17.80
N VAL A 72 -7.92 -6.78 18.45
CA VAL A 72 -8.15 -5.32 18.47
C VAL A 72 -6.95 -4.57 19.02
N ARG A 73 -6.32 -5.08 20.10
CA ARG A 73 -5.14 -4.44 20.69
C ARG A 73 -3.98 -4.37 19.69
N SER A 74 -3.69 -5.44 18.98
CA SER A 74 -2.58 -5.47 18.02
C SER A 74 -2.87 -4.63 16.79
N VAL A 75 -4.11 -4.64 16.29
CA VAL A 75 -4.51 -3.81 15.14
C VAL A 75 -4.46 -2.33 15.48
N LEU A 76 -4.91 -1.91 16.67
CA LEU A 76 -4.79 -0.51 17.09
C LEU A 76 -3.33 -0.10 17.33
N ALA A 77 -2.50 -0.99 17.88
CA ALA A 77 -1.08 -0.71 18.04
C ALA A 77 -0.38 -0.50 16.68
N HIS A 78 -0.73 -1.31 15.67
CA HIS A 78 -0.24 -1.14 14.31
C HIS A 78 -0.80 0.12 13.65
N ALA A 79 -2.09 0.42 13.82
CA ALA A 79 -2.67 1.67 13.35
C ALA A 79 -1.94 2.90 13.90
N VAL A 80 -1.49 2.87 15.16
CA VAL A 80 -0.69 3.95 15.76
C VAL A 80 0.71 4.00 15.15
N SER A 81 1.35 2.87 14.83
CA SER A 81 2.67 2.89 14.19
C SER A 81 2.64 3.49 12.79
N GLU A 82 1.53 3.35 12.06
CA GLU A 82 1.37 3.90 10.71
C GLU A 82 1.10 5.41 10.65
N VAL A 83 0.84 6.07 11.79
CA VAL A 83 0.56 7.51 11.82
C VAL A 83 1.81 8.31 11.42
N GLY A 84 1.69 9.15 10.39
CA GLY A 84 2.77 10.01 9.89
C GLY A 84 3.60 9.36 8.79
N HIS A 85 3.36 8.10 8.42
CA HIS A 85 4.06 7.44 7.32
C HIS A 85 3.82 8.13 5.97
N GLU A 86 2.71 8.86 5.81
CA GLU A 86 2.45 9.67 4.63
C GLU A 86 3.50 10.76 4.41
N GLN A 87 4.18 11.21 5.48
CA GLN A 87 5.26 12.18 5.38
C GLN A 87 6.47 11.62 4.64
N MET A 88 6.75 10.32 4.75
CA MET A 88 7.85 9.68 4.01
C MET A 88 7.59 9.79 2.50
N ALA A 89 6.37 9.45 2.06
CA ALA A 89 5.98 9.60 0.65
C ALA A 89 6.01 11.08 0.19
N LEU A 90 5.71 12.02 1.09
CA LEU A 90 5.79 13.45 0.78
C LEU A 90 7.24 13.93 0.64
N ASP A 91 8.16 13.42 1.46
CA ASP A 91 9.58 13.71 1.41
C ASP A 91 10.18 13.16 0.10
N ASP A 92 9.84 11.92 -0.28
CA ASP A 92 10.23 11.33 -1.57
C ASP A 92 9.67 12.14 -2.76
N TYR A 93 8.41 12.58 -2.67
CA TYR A 93 7.80 13.43 -3.68
C TYR A 93 8.58 14.74 -3.88
N VAL A 94 9.06 15.36 -2.79
CA VAL A 94 9.88 16.58 -2.82
C VAL A 94 11.27 16.30 -3.37
N ALA A 95 11.90 15.20 -2.96
CA ALA A 95 13.19 14.76 -3.49
C ALA A 95 13.16 14.56 -5.01
N LEU A 96 12.01 14.13 -5.54
CA LEU A 96 11.77 14.00 -6.97
C LEU A 96 11.51 15.34 -7.67
N GLY A 97 11.40 16.47 -6.95
CA GLY A 97 11.11 17.81 -7.48
C GLY A 97 9.64 18.21 -7.45
N GLY A 98 8.84 17.57 -6.57
CA GLY A 98 7.44 17.91 -6.32
C GLY A 98 7.27 19.09 -5.35
N ASP A 99 6.11 19.77 -5.43
CA ASP A 99 5.71 20.81 -4.49
C ASP A 99 4.73 20.24 -3.45
N ALA A 100 5.24 19.97 -2.25
CA ALA A 100 4.46 19.43 -1.14
C ALA A 100 3.34 20.37 -0.66
N SER A 101 3.47 21.69 -0.85
CA SER A 101 2.55 22.68 -0.28
C SER A 101 1.11 22.52 -0.80
N VAL A 102 0.95 21.98 -2.00
CA VAL A 102 -0.36 21.77 -2.62
C VAL A 102 -0.93 20.37 -2.40
N VAL A 103 -0.10 19.38 -2.05
CA VAL A 103 -0.52 17.96 -2.04
C VAL A 103 -1.66 17.70 -1.04
N PRO A 104 -1.63 18.18 0.21
CA PRO A 104 -2.71 17.94 1.18
C PRO A 104 -4.08 18.51 0.76
N TYR A 105 -4.09 19.53 -0.11
CA TYR A 105 -5.29 20.26 -0.51
C TYR A 105 -5.85 19.81 -1.87
N ARG A 106 -5.33 18.72 -2.43
CA ARG A 106 -5.74 18.19 -3.74
C ARG A 106 -6.44 16.85 -3.57
N ASN A 107 -7.25 16.51 -4.57
CA ASN A 107 -7.92 15.21 -4.60
C ASN A 107 -6.99 14.13 -5.19
N PRO A 108 -7.06 12.89 -4.69
CA PRO A 108 -6.46 11.73 -5.32
C PRO A 108 -7.03 11.46 -6.72
N HIS A 109 -6.30 10.69 -7.52
CA HIS A 109 -6.82 10.16 -8.78
C HIS A 109 -8.01 9.21 -8.53
N PRO A 110 -8.94 9.06 -9.49
CA PRO A 110 -10.06 8.14 -9.34
C PRO A 110 -9.65 6.71 -8.95
N ALA A 111 -8.53 6.20 -9.48
CA ALA A 111 -8.00 4.88 -9.12
C ALA A 111 -7.55 4.81 -7.65
N THR A 112 -6.86 5.84 -7.15
CA THR A 112 -6.42 5.93 -5.75
C THR A 112 -7.62 6.11 -4.80
N THR A 113 -8.60 6.90 -5.20
CA THR A 113 -9.88 7.01 -4.49
C THR A 113 -10.58 5.66 -4.42
N ALA A 114 -10.62 4.91 -5.52
CA ALA A 114 -11.23 3.58 -5.55
C ALA A 114 -10.49 2.59 -4.64
N LEU A 115 -9.15 2.57 -4.67
CA LEU A 115 -8.32 1.74 -3.79
C LEU A 115 -8.64 2.01 -2.31
N THR A 116 -8.60 3.28 -1.92
CA THR A 116 -8.84 3.72 -0.54
C THR A 116 -10.28 3.46 -0.11
N SER A 117 -11.25 3.80 -0.96
CA SER A 117 -12.68 3.62 -0.66
C SER A 117 -13.07 2.15 -0.59
N PHE A 118 -12.42 1.28 -1.37
CA PHE A 118 -12.68 -0.15 -1.33
C PHE A 118 -12.33 -0.76 0.03
N ALA A 119 -11.28 -0.27 0.70
CA ALA A 119 -10.94 -0.72 2.06
C ALA A 119 -12.06 -0.39 3.06
N TYR A 120 -12.58 0.85 3.03
CA TYR A 120 -13.76 1.21 3.83
C TYR A 120 -15.00 0.38 3.45
N TYR A 121 -15.24 0.17 2.16
CA TYR A 121 -16.36 -0.63 1.68
C TYR A 121 -16.29 -2.07 2.16
N GLN A 122 -15.11 -2.70 2.11
CA GLN A 122 -14.87 -4.05 2.61
C GLN A 122 -15.16 -4.18 4.11
N ILE A 123 -14.76 -3.18 4.90
CA ILE A 123 -15.01 -3.15 6.35
C ILE A 123 -16.49 -2.97 6.66
N HIS A 124 -17.14 -2.00 6.00
CA HIS A 124 -18.50 -1.59 6.35
C HIS A 124 -19.59 -2.51 5.78
N ASN A 125 -19.40 -3.02 4.57
CA ASN A 125 -20.47 -3.68 3.81
C ASN A 125 -20.24 -5.17 3.59
N LEU A 126 -19.00 -5.65 3.77
CA LEU A 126 -18.63 -7.05 3.57
C LEU A 126 -18.08 -7.64 4.88
N ASN A 127 -17.22 -8.65 4.78
CA ASN A 127 -16.55 -9.23 5.93
C ASN A 127 -15.35 -8.34 6.33
N PRO A 128 -15.31 -7.75 7.54
CA PRO A 128 -14.21 -6.88 7.96
C PRO A 128 -12.85 -7.59 8.04
N VAL A 129 -12.83 -8.93 8.16
CA VAL A 129 -11.57 -9.71 8.07
C VAL A 129 -10.96 -9.64 6.67
N GLY A 130 -11.75 -9.43 5.62
CA GLY A 130 -11.25 -9.30 4.25
C GLY A 130 -10.29 -8.12 4.06
N TYR A 131 -10.41 -7.07 4.87
CA TYR A 131 -9.48 -5.94 4.89
C TYR A 131 -8.04 -6.38 5.26
N LEU A 132 -7.88 -7.45 6.05
CA LEU A 132 -6.55 -7.96 6.35
C LEU A 132 -5.82 -8.50 5.11
N GLY A 133 -6.53 -8.84 4.04
CA GLY A 133 -5.91 -9.18 2.74
C GLY A 133 -5.29 -7.95 2.05
N TYR A 134 -5.91 -6.77 2.18
CA TYR A 134 -5.34 -5.50 1.72
C TYR A 134 -4.06 -5.17 2.49
N LEU A 135 -4.09 -5.27 3.83
CA LEU A 135 -2.88 -5.09 4.65
C LEU A 135 -1.82 -6.13 4.30
N PHE A 136 -2.19 -7.39 4.12
CA PHE A 136 -1.25 -8.43 3.73
C PHE A 136 -0.54 -8.06 2.41
N PHE A 137 -1.25 -7.53 1.41
CA PHE A 137 -0.61 -7.08 0.18
C PHE A 137 0.43 -5.98 0.43
N LEU A 138 0.09 -4.97 1.23
CA LEU A 138 0.97 -3.83 1.50
C LEU A 138 2.19 -4.19 2.34
N GLU A 139 2.02 -5.05 3.35
CA GLU A 139 3.10 -5.42 4.28
C GLU A 139 3.98 -6.56 3.74
N PHE A 140 3.39 -7.50 3.01
CA PHE A 140 4.09 -8.71 2.58
C PHE A 140 4.80 -8.53 1.23
N SER A 141 4.16 -7.88 0.24
CA SER A 141 4.76 -7.72 -1.09
C SER A 141 6.14 -7.06 -1.05
N PRO A 142 6.38 -5.99 -0.27
CA PRO A 142 7.71 -5.36 -0.19
C PRO A 142 8.79 -6.34 0.29
N THR A 143 8.46 -7.28 1.18
CA THR A 143 9.44 -8.29 1.65
C THR A 143 9.84 -9.28 0.57
N GLN A 144 9.01 -9.45 -0.46
CA GLN A 144 9.24 -10.40 -1.55
C GLN A 144 9.94 -9.75 -2.75
N VAL A 145 9.53 -8.51 -3.09
CA VAL A 145 9.94 -7.88 -4.36
C VAL A 145 10.51 -6.47 -4.20
N GLY A 146 10.49 -5.88 -3.00
CA GLY A 146 10.86 -4.47 -2.78
C GLY A 146 12.25 -4.13 -3.31
N THR A 147 13.27 -4.90 -2.90
CA THR A 147 14.67 -4.69 -3.36
C THR A 147 14.78 -4.68 -4.89
N LYS A 148 14.14 -5.64 -5.56
CA LYS A 148 14.16 -5.74 -7.03
C LYS A 148 13.48 -4.53 -7.68
N LEU A 149 12.35 -4.06 -7.15
CA LEU A 149 11.65 -2.90 -7.69
C LEU A 149 12.49 -1.62 -7.51
N CYS A 150 13.16 -1.45 -6.36
CA CYS A 150 14.07 -0.34 -6.12
C CYS A 150 15.26 -0.36 -7.11
N GLU A 151 15.89 -1.51 -7.36
CA GLU A 151 16.95 -1.65 -8.36
C GLU A 151 16.47 -1.24 -9.77
N GLN A 152 15.24 -1.60 -10.14
CA GLN A 152 14.66 -1.22 -11.43
C GLN A 152 14.36 0.29 -11.51
N LEU A 153 13.92 0.91 -10.41
CA LEU A 153 13.71 2.36 -10.33
C LEU A 153 15.03 3.12 -10.45
N LEU A 154 16.10 2.64 -9.80
CA LEU A 154 17.46 3.20 -9.98
C LEU A 154 17.89 3.13 -11.45
N ALA A 155 17.63 2.02 -12.14
CA ALA A 155 17.91 1.88 -13.58
C ALA A 155 17.08 2.86 -14.46
N CYS A 156 15.95 3.36 -13.94
CA CYS A 156 15.13 4.40 -14.57
C CYS A 156 15.58 5.84 -14.20
N ASN A 157 16.74 6.00 -13.56
CA ASN A 157 17.27 7.27 -13.05
C ASN A 157 16.44 7.91 -11.92
N VAL A 158 15.64 7.13 -11.21
CA VAL A 158 15.06 7.59 -9.93
C VAL A 158 16.19 7.72 -8.91
N PRO A 159 16.33 8.86 -8.22
CA PRO A 159 17.42 9.06 -7.27
C PRO A 159 17.24 8.19 -6.02
N GLU A 160 18.34 7.62 -5.52
CA GLU A 160 18.35 6.72 -4.34
C GLU A 160 17.75 7.35 -3.08
N HIS A 161 17.90 8.66 -2.90
CA HIS A 161 17.36 9.37 -1.74
C HIS A 161 15.84 9.64 -1.83
N ALA A 162 15.17 9.09 -2.84
CA ALA A 162 13.72 9.16 -3.03
C ALA A 162 13.10 7.74 -3.19
N LEU A 163 13.76 6.72 -2.65
CA LEU A 163 13.37 5.30 -2.69
C LEU A 163 13.19 4.71 -1.29
#